data_AF-A0AAV9PQZ9-F1
#
_entry.id   AF-A0AAV9PQZ9-F1
#
_cell.length_a   1.000
_cell.length_b   1.000
_cell.length_c   1.000
_cell.angle_alpha   90.00
_cell.angle_beta   90.00
_cell.angle_gamma   90.00
#
_symmetry.space_group_name_H-M   'P 1'
#
loop_
_entity.id
_entity.type
_entity.pdbx_description
1 polymer ?
#
loop_
_entity_poly.entity_id
_entity_poly.type
_entity_poly.pdbx_seq_one_letter_code
_entity_poly.pdbx_strand_id
1 'polypeptide(L)'
;MMYYFTAENPMLHIVNVQPGSVNTRMTEIAKFKGNDAAELAGHFCVWLVSPEAKFLKSKYVWANWDVDEMIARAEEIQNSTLLTWSVEGVQMEAASIVYSKLSQSIR
;
A
#
# COMPACT_ATOMS: atom_id res chain seq x y z
N MET A 1 -5.04 -6.67 6.41
CA MET A 1 -4.83 -5.24 6.76
C MET A 1 -6.19 -4.60 7.07
N MET A 2 -6.27 -3.43 7.72
CA MET A 2 -7.41 -2.91 8.54
C MET A 2 -8.76 -2.61 7.81
N TYR A 3 -9.05 -3.28 6.70
CA TYR A 3 -10.24 -3.09 5.87
C TYR A 3 -11.56 -3.24 6.65
N TYR A 4 -11.71 -4.33 7.40
CA TYR A 4 -12.92 -4.60 8.19
C TYR A 4 -13.22 -3.49 9.21
N PHE A 5 -12.19 -3.03 9.93
CA PHE A 5 -12.36 -1.95 10.90
C PHE A 5 -12.80 -0.64 10.25
N THR A 6 -12.35 -0.39 9.01
CA THR A 6 -12.76 0.80 8.25
C THR A 6 -14.19 0.67 7.73
N ALA A 7 -14.61 -0.53 7.33
CA ALA A 7 -15.99 -0.81 6.92
C ALA A 7 -16.98 -0.65 8.08
N GLU A 8 -16.59 -1.09 9.28
CA GLU A 8 -17.38 -0.92 10.52
C GLU A 8 -17.43 0.53 11.00
N ASN A 9 -16.42 1.34 10.67
CA ASN A 9 -16.30 2.73 11.10
C ASN A 9 -16.12 3.71 9.93
N PRO A 10 -17.16 3.93 9.10
CA PRO A 10 -17.05 4.78 7.91
C PRO A 10 -16.72 6.23 8.20
N MET A 11 -16.87 6.71 9.44
CA MET A 11 -16.52 8.08 9.81
C MET A 11 -15.03 8.28 10.10
N LEU A 12 -14.28 7.19 10.36
CA LEU A 12 -12.86 7.27 10.69
C LEU A 12 -12.02 7.33 9.41
N HIS A 13 -10.96 8.14 9.45
CA HIS A 13 -9.93 8.15 8.42
C HIS A 13 -8.82 7.18 8.85
N ILE A 14 -8.84 5.99 8.26
CA ILE A 14 -7.89 4.91 8.58
C ILE A 14 -6.98 4.71 7.37
N VAL A 15 -5.67 4.74 7.61
CA VAL A 15 -4.64 4.54 6.59
C VAL A 15 -3.65 3.52 7.12
N ASN A 16 -3.23 2.59 6.27
CA ASN A 16 -2.22 1.59 6.62
C ASN A 16 -0.86 2.13 6.17
N VAL A 17 0.04 2.34 7.11
CA VAL A 17 1.32 3.00 6.84
C VAL A 17 2.45 1.99 6.97
N GLN A 18 3.28 1.90 5.94
CA GLN A 18 4.63 1.39 6.05
C GLN A 18 5.54 2.55 6.45
N PRO A 19 6.12 2.54 7.66
CA PRO A 19 6.92 3.66 8.16
C PRO A 19 8.34 3.71 7.56
N GLY A 20 8.65 2.86 6.59
CA GLY A 20 10.01 2.68 6.09
C GLY A 20 10.89 1.85 7.02
N SER A 21 12.19 1.93 6.76
CA SER A 21 13.25 1.15 7.37
C SER A 21 13.98 1.99 8.42
N VAL A 22 13.31 2.25 9.55
CA VAL A 22 13.84 3.07 10.65
C VAL A 22 14.57 2.20 11.67
N ASN A 23 15.73 2.66 12.15
CA ASN A 23 16.46 1.96 13.22
C ASN A 23 15.66 1.97 14.52
N THR A 24 15.31 0.78 15.00
CA THR A 24 14.61 0.55 16.27
C THR A 24 15.22 -0.65 17.00
N ARG A 25 14.85 -0.86 18.27
CA ARG A 25 15.21 -2.07 19.00
C ARG A 25 14.84 -3.37 18.26
N MET A 26 13.75 -3.38 17.49
CA MET A 26 13.37 -4.56 16.70
C MET A 26 14.36 -4.84 15.56
N THR A 27 14.89 -3.78 14.93
CA THR A 27 15.89 -3.94 13.86
C THR A 27 17.22 -4.49 14.39
N GLU A 28 17.59 -4.14 15.62
CA GLU A 28 18.78 -4.72 16.29
C GLU A 28 18.63 -6.23 16.51
N ILE A 29 17.47 -6.67 17.01
CA ILE A 29 17.15 -8.09 17.20
C ILE A 29 17.17 -8.84 15.87
N ALA A 30 16.63 -8.22 14.81
CA ALA A 30 16.63 -8.75 13.46
C ALA A 30 18.01 -8.70 12.76
N LYS A 31 19.03 -8.11 13.39
CA LYS A 31 20.36 -7.85 12.80
C LYS A 31 20.26 -7.14 11.43
N PHE A 32 19.30 -6.24 11.32
CA PHE A 32 19.01 -5.48 10.13
C PHE A 32 19.25 -4.00 10.43
N LYS A 33 19.84 -3.27 9.49
CA LYS A 33 20.09 -1.84 9.65
C LYS A 33 19.07 -1.05 8.83
N GLY A 34 18.33 -0.20 9.51
CA GLY A 34 17.46 0.78 8.90
C GLY A 34 18.26 1.87 8.19
N ASN A 35 17.79 2.27 7.01
CA ASN A 35 18.39 3.33 6.21
C ASN A 35 17.60 4.65 6.26
N ASP A 36 16.38 4.62 6.79
CA ASP A 36 15.49 5.78 6.84
C ASP A 36 15.57 6.49 8.20
N ALA A 37 15.47 7.82 8.17
CA ALA A 37 15.39 8.65 9.37
C ALA A 37 14.01 8.49 10.05
N ALA A 38 13.96 8.52 11.38
CA ALA A 38 12.70 8.38 12.11
C ALA A 38 11.73 9.55 11.83
N GLU A 39 12.30 10.72 11.57
CA GLU A 39 11.63 11.96 11.21
C GLU A 39 10.84 11.82 9.90
N LEU A 40 11.32 11.01 8.94
CA LEU A 40 10.60 10.77 7.68
C LEU A 40 9.22 10.15 7.95
N ALA A 41 9.19 9.07 8.73
CA ALA A 41 7.95 8.40 9.12
C ALA A 41 7.05 9.33 9.95
N GLY A 42 7.65 10.11 10.86
CA GLY A 42 6.94 11.07 11.70
C GLY A 42 6.24 12.16 10.89
N HIS A 43 6.99 12.85 10.01
CA HIS A 43 6.45 13.90 9.14
C HIS A 43 5.38 13.34 8.19
N PHE A 44 5.59 12.14 7.65
CA PHE A 44 4.62 11.49 6.79
C PHE A 44 3.30 11.21 7.52
N CYS A 45 3.34 10.70 8.76
CA CYS A 45 2.14 10.52 9.57
C CYS A 45 1.42 11.84 9.87
N VAL A 46 2.15 12.93 10.11
CA VAL A 46 1.54 14.26 10.29
C VAL A 46 0.82 14.70 9.02
N TRP A 47 1.46 14.54 7.85
CA TRP A 47 0.85 14.85 6.57
C TRP A 47 -0.41 14.01 6.29
N LEU A 48 -0.43 12.73 6.65
CA LEU A 48 -1.60 11.86 6.49
C LEU A 48 -2.84 12.32 7.27
N VAL A 49 -2.67 13.07 8.36
CA VAL A 49 -3.79 13.63 9.14
C VAL A 49 -4.32 14.94 8.52
N SER A 50 -3.60 15.51 7.56
CA SER A 50 -4.01 16.75 6.88
C SER A 50 -5.20 16.55 5.92
N PRO A 51 -5.92 17.62 5.55
CA PRO A 51 -6.97 17.55 4.55
C PRO A 51 -6.52 17.09 3.16
N GLU A 52 -5.24 17.29 2.83
CA GLU A 52 -4.66 16.95 1.52
C GLU A 52 -4.62 15.43 1.30
N ALA A 53 -4.41 14.65 2.36
CA ALA A 53 -4.31 13.20 2.32
C ALA A 53 -5.66 12.47 2.37
N LYS A 54 -6.81 13.19 2.35
CA LYS A 54 -8.14 12.59 2.51
C LYS A 54 -8.44 11.46 1.52
N PHE A 55 -7.90 11.52 0.31
CA PHE A 55 -8.08 10.52 -0.74
C PHE A 55 -7.45 9.16 -0.40
N LEU A 56 -6.51 9.12 0.56
CA LEU A 56 -5.80 7.91 0.99
C LEU A 56 -6.59 7.08 2.02
N LYS A 57 -7.84 7.44 2.30
CA LYS A 57 -8.69 6.66 3.20
C LYS A 57 -8.79 5.20 2.74
N SER A 58 -8.58 4.28 3.68
CA SER A 58 -8.57 2.83 3.46
C SER A 58 -7.44 2.32 2.56
N LYS A 59 -6.44 3.15 2.23
CA LYS A 59 -5.29 2.77 1.41
C LYS A 59 -4.11 2.31 2.26
N TYR A 60 -3.13 1.69 1.58
CA TYR A 60 -1.81 1.36 2.07
C TYR A 60 -0.79 2.29 1.42
N VAL A 61 0.06 2.90 2.24
CA VAL A 61 1.05 3.88 1.80
C VAL A 61 2.39 3.65 2.44
N TRP A 62 3.45 4.06 1.76
CA TRP A 62 4.81 3.98 2.27
C TRP A 62 5.40 5.39 2.41
N ALA A 63 5.99 5.67 3.57
CA ALA A 63 6.63 6.95 3.87
C ALA A 63 7.74 7.38 2.90
N ASN A 64 8.29 6.45 2.10
CA ASN A 64 9.33 6.75 1.12
C ASN A 64 8.76 7.15 -0.26
N TRP A 65 7.44 7.17 -0.43
CA TRP A 65 6.80 7.63 -1.66
C TRP A 65 6.70 9.16 -1.72
N ASP A 66 6.71 9.68 -2.94
CA ASP A 66 6.59 11.11 -3.21
C ASP A 66 5.16 11.60 -2.97
N VAL A 67 5.01 12.58 -2.08
CA VAL A 67 3.71 13.16 -1.71
C VAL A 67 3.09 13.92 -2.88
N ASP A 68 3.88 14.68 -3.63
CA ASP A 68 3.39 15.50 -4.73
C ASP A 68 2.87 14.60 -5.86
N GLU A 69 3.55 13.48 -6.15
CA GLU A 69 3.07 12.49 -7.11
C GLU A 69 1.74 11.85 -6.65
N MET A 70 1.64 11.48 -5.38
CA MET A 70 0.40 10.90 -4.84
C MET A 70 -0.77 11.88 -4.93
N ILE A 71 -0.54 13.16 -4.61
CA ILE A 71 -1.56 14.21 -4.73
C ILE A 71 -1.96 14.40 -6.21
N ALA A 72 -0.99 14.43 -7.13
CA ALA A 72 -1.25 14.55 -8.56
C ALA A 72 -2.09 13.38 -9.10
N ARG A 73 -1.98 12.19 -8.49
CA ARG A 73 -2.72 10.97 -8.85
C ARG A 73 -3.91 10.66 -7.94
N ALA A 74 -4.36 11.62 -7.13
CA ALA A 74 -5.38 11.40 -6.10
C ALA A 74 -6.69 10.82 -6.67
N GLU A 75 -7.16 11.32 -7.82
CA GLU A 75 -8.38 10.84 -8.46
C GLU A 75 -8.26 9.38 -8.93
N GLU A 76 -7.13 9.01 -9.52
CA GLU A 76 -6.83 7.65 -9.95
C GLU A 76 -6.79 6.70 -8.75
N ILE A 77 -6.09 7.09 -7.68
CA ILE A 77 -5.95 6.30 -6.44
C ILE A 77 -7.30 6.11 -5.76
N GLN A 78 -8.14 7.15 -5.73
CA GLN A 78 -9.44 7.09 -5.05
C GLN A 78 -10.42 6.16 -5.78
N ASN A 79 -10.42 6.18 -7.12
CA ASN A 79 -11.40 5.47 -7.95
C ASN A 79 -10.96 4.07 -8.39
N SER A 80 -9.77 3.62 -8.01
CA SER A 80 -9.24 2.30 -8.38
C SER A 80 -8.97 1.40 -7.17
N THR A 81 -8.59 0.16 -7.45
CA THR A 81 -8.07 -0.79 -6.45
C THR A 81 -6.59 -0.55 -6.12
N LEU A 82 -5.96 0.49 -6.69
CA LEU A 82 -4.58 0.85 -6.38
C LEU A 82 -4.41 1.10 -4.89
N LEU A 83 -3.25 0.72 -4.38
CA LEU A 83 -2.86 0.88 -2.98
C LEU A 83 -3.80 0.18 -2.00
N THR A 84 -4.60 -0.78 -2.47
CA THR A 84 -5.46 -1.62 -1.65
C THR A 84 -4.90 -3.02 -1.61
N TRP A 85 -4.73 -3.59 -0.42
CA TRP A 85 -4.34 -4.99 -0.28
C TRP A 85 -5.54 -5.88 -0.64
N SER A 86 -5.49 -6.49 -1.82
CA SER A 86 -6.46 -7.48 -2.28
C SER A 86 -5.72 -8.69 -2.85
N VAL A 87 -6.37 -9.85 -2.80
CA VAL A 87 -6.01 -10.99 -3.65
C VAL A 87 -7.02 -11.00 -4.77
N GLU A 88 -6.57 -10.67 -5.96
CA GLU A 88 -7.40 -10.70 -7.16
C GLU A 88 -7.19 -12.01 -7.90
N GLY A 89 -8.28 -12.59 -8.41
CA GLY A 89 -8.21 -13.75 -9.29
C GLY A 89 -7.73 -13.35 -10.67
N VAL A 90 -7.16 -14.29 -11.42
CA VAL A 90 -6.86 -14.07 -12.84
C VAL A 90 -8.11 -14.38 -13.66
N GLN A 91 -8.40 -13.53 -14.66
CA GLN A 91 -9.49 -13.75 -15.60
C GLN A 91 -9.32 -15.09 -16.34
N MET A 92 -10.40 -15.86 -16.39
CA MET A 92 -10.41 -17.24 -16.91
C MET A 92 -10.02 -17.33 -18.39
N GLU A 93 -10.26 -16.29 -19.21
CA GLU A 93 -9.78 -16.27 -20.59
C GLU A 93 -8.24 -16.25 -20.66
N ALA A 94 -7.58 -15.46 -19.80
CA ALA A 94 -6.11 -15.39 -19.74
C ALA A 94 -5.49 -16.70 -19.19
N ALA A 95 -6.17 -17.35 -18.24
CA ALA A 95 -5.75 -18.64 -17.73
C ALA A 95 -5.76 -19.71 -18.84
N SER A 96 -6.77 -19.74 -19.69
CA SER A 96 -6.87 -20.71 -20.79
C SER A 96 -5.71 -20.61 -21.79
N ILE A 97 -5.22 -19.40 -22.07
CA ILE A 97 -4.08 -19.14 -22.95
C ILE A 97 -2.77 -19.66 -22.32
N VAL A 98 -2.62 -19.52 -21.00
CA VAL A 98 -1.46 -20.04 -20.28
C VAL A 98 -1.48 -21.57 -20.28
N TYR A 99 -2.63 -22.18 -20.00
CA TYR A 99 -2.79 -23.63 -20.02
C TYR A 99 -2.61 -24.24 -21.42
N SER A 100 -3.07 -23.56 -22.48
CA SER A 100 -2.87 -24.03 -23.86
C SER A 100 -1.40 -23.95 -24.29
N LYS A 101 -0.66 -22.93 -23.83
CA LYS A 101 0.78 -22.80 -24.12
C LYS A 101 1.60 -23.83 -23.33
N LEU A 102 1.23 -24.11 -22.07
CA LEU A 102 1.87 -25.15 -21.27
C LEU A 102 1.62 -26.56 -21.83
N SER A 103 0.41 -26.86 -22.32
CA SER A 103 0.12 -28.17 -22.92
C SER A 103 0.80 -28.39 -24.26
N GLN A 104 1.09 -27.33 -25.02
CA GLN A 104 1.86 -27.39 -26.26
C GLN A 104 3.37 -27.52 -26.03
N SER A 105 3.89 -27.08 -24.88
CA SER A 105 5.31 -27.18 -24.52
C SER A 105 5.71 -28.55 -23.94
N ILE A 106 4.74 -29.41 -23.59
CA ILE A 106 4.97 -30.74 -23.00
C ILE A 106 4.77 -31.86 -24.07
N ARG A 107 4.60 -31.49 -25.34
CA ARG A 107 4.68 -32.40 -26.50
C ARG A 107 5.94 -32.09 -27.30
#